data_AF-A0A662F0D8-F1
#
_entry.id   AF-A0A662F0D8-F1
#
_cell.length_a   1.000
_cell.length_b   1.000
_cell.length_c   1.000
_cell.angle_alpha   90.00
_cell.angle_beta   90.00
_cell.angle_gamma   90.00
#
_symmetry.space_group_name_H-M   'P 1'
#
loop_
_entity.id
_entity.type
_entity.pdbx_description
1 polymer ?
#
loop_
_entity_poly.entity_id
_entity_poly.type
_entity_poly.pdbx_seq_one_letter_code
_entity_poly.pdbx_strand_id
1 'polypeptide(L)'
;MLTETGIVTAVKQHENKYGVVVNKEWYGGFGQCPVQKGDKVKIDYKLNGKYKNIRSIEKTENGELKSDRVEESISQRSDPVVDDIHLQVCLKAAAQILTGTKTPATEVAKYTKELLKELWG
;
A
#
# COMPACT_ATOMS: atom_id res chain seq x y z
N MET A 1 1.70 14.90 7.03
CA MET A 1 2.25 14.35 5.76
C MET A 1 3.75 14.43 5.87
N LEU A 2 4.47 13.47 5.30
CA LEU A 2 5.93 13.42 5.37
C LEU A 2 6.49 13.58 3.96
N THR A 3 7.61 14.25 3.85
CA THR A 3 8.29 14.52 2.60
C THR A 3 9.71 13.98 2.69
N GLU A 4 10.13 13.25 1.67
CA GLU A 4 11.49 12.70 1.56
C GLU A 4 12.11 13.17 0.24
N THR A 5 13.39 13.54 0.26
CA THR A 5 14.16 13.87 -0.95
C THR A 5 15.36 12.95 -1.09
N GLY A 6 15.63 12.49 -2.31
CA GLY A 6 16.83 11.70 -2.56
C GLY A 6 16.93 11.19 -3.99
N ILE A 7 17.91 10.32 -4.21
CA ILE A 7 18.14 9.67 -5.50
C ILE A 7 17.44 8.31 -5.50
N VAL A 8 16.72 8.03 -6.57
CA VAL A 8 16.08 6.73 -6.77
C VAL A 8 17.15 5.67 -7.03
N THR A 9 17.28 4.69 -6.15
CA THR A 9 18.28 3.61 -6.28
C THR A 9 17.72 2.35 -6.90
N ALA A 10 16.41 2.12 -6.82
CA ALA A 10 15.70 1.03 -7.46
C ALA A 10 14.23 1.40 -7.71
N VAL A 11 13.66 0.81 -8.77
CA VAL A 11 12.24 0.92 -9.13
C VAL A 11 11.71 -0.48 -9.40
N LYS A 12 10.49 -0.76 -8.94
CA LYS A 12 9.78 -2.02 -9.20
C LYS A 12 8.36 -1.72 -9.66
N GLN A 13 8.01 -2.12 -10.88
CA GLN A 13 6.66 -1.97 -11.43
C GLN A 13 5.88 -3.30 -11.28
N HIS A 14 4.63 -3.18 -10.87
CA HIS A 14 3.58 -4.21 -10.89
C HIS A 14 2.37 -3.64 -11.64
N GLU A 15 1.43 -4.49 -12.08
CA GLU A 15 0.32 -4.09 -12.99
C GLU A 15 -0.31 -2.73 -12.67
N ASN A 16 -0.71 -2.47 -11.41
CA ASN A 16 -1.32 -1.21 -10.97
C ASN A 16 -0.60 -0.55 -9.78
N LYS A 17 0.63 -0.97 -9.48
CA LYS A 17 1.39 -0.48 -8.32
C LYS A 17 2.85 -0.35 -8.67
N TYR A 18 3.53 0.61 -8.04
CA TYR A 18 4.96 0.74 -8.17
C TYR A 18 5.64 0.94 -6.82
N GLY A 19 6.90 0.53 -6.74
CA GLY A 19 7.77 0.74 -5.59
C GLY A 19 9.01 1.50 -6.02
N VAL A 20 9.40 2.49 -5.22
CA VAL A 20 10.60 3.30 -5.43
C VAL A 20 11.48 3.21 -4.18
N VAL A 21 12.78 3.00 -4.37
CA VAL A 21 13.75 3.04 -3.28
C VAL A 21 14.45 4.38 -3.27
N VAL A 22 14.31 5.12 -2.17
CA VAL A 22 15.02 6.37 -1.90
C VAL A 22 15.65 6.26 -0.51
N ASN A 23 16.91 6.67 -0.37
CA ASN A 23 17.64 6.63 0.90
C ASN A 23 17.62 5.24 1.60
N LYS A 24 17.67 4.15 0.80
CA LYS A 24 17.62 2.74 1.22
C LYS A 24 16.27 2.26 1.79
N GLU A 25 15.21 3.05 1.64
CA GLU A 25 13.87 2.69 2.09
C GLU A 25 12.89 2.57 0.92
N TRP A 26 11.88 1.71 1.08
CA TRP A 26 10.84 1.49 0.07
C TRP A 26 9.64 2.42 0.27
N TYR A 27 9.24 3.04 -0.83
CA TYR A 27 8.03 3.87 -0.95
C TYR A 27 7.12 3.25 -2.02
N GLY A 28 5.84 3.06 -1.70
CA GLY A 28 4.86 2.42 -2.59
C GLY A 28 3.85 3.40 -3.16
N GLY A 29 3.68 3.43 -4.47
CA GLY A 29 2.67 4.23 -5.17
C GLY A 29 1.73 3.35 -6.00
N PHE A 30 0.70 3.98 -6.56
CA PHE A 30 -0.31 3.34 -7.41
C PHE A 30 -0.22 3.87 -8.84
N GLY A 31 -0.52 3.02 -9.81
CA GLY A 31 -0.41 3.35 -11.24
C GLY A 31 0.98 3.08 -11.83
N GLN A 32 1.31 3.84 -12.87
CA GLN A 32 2.59 3.74 -13.57
C GLN A 32 3.66 4.57 -12.86
N CYS A 33 4.85 4.00 -12.64
CA CYS A 33 5.95 4.71 -12.02
C CYS A 33 6.43 5.88 -12.91
N PRO A 34 6.39 7.14 -12.45
CA PRO A 34 6.80 8.29 -13.26
C PRO A 34 8.31 8.53 -13.22
N VAL A 35 9.06 7.81 -12.39
CA VAL A 35 10.50 7.99 -12.17
C VAL A 35 11.29 6.73 -12.48
N GLN A 36 12.58 6.91 -12.76
CA GLN A 36 13.52 5.83 -13.04
C GLN A 36 14.72 5.87 -12.08
N LYS A 37 15.50 4.79 -12.05
CA LYS A 37 16.73 4.71 -11.26
C LYS A 37 17.71 5.81 -11.70
N GLY A 38 18.25 6.55 -10.74
CA GLY A 38 19.15 7.68 -10.95
C GLY A 38 18.47 9.05 -10.87
N ASP A 39 17.14 9.11 -10.94
CA ASP A 39 16.42 10.38 -10.82
C ASP A 39 16.53 10.94 -9.40
N LYS A 40 16.71 12.26 -9.29
CA LYS A 40 16.50 13.00 -8.03
C LYS A 40 15.04 13.30 -7.88
N VAL A 41 14.46 12.96 -6.74
CA VAL A 41 13.02 13.06 -6.52
C VAL A 41 12.69 13.67 -5.17
N LYS A 42 11.53 14.31 -5.11
CA LYS A 42 10.83 14.69 -3.88
C LYS A 42 9.56 13.84 -3.80
N ILE A 43 9.43 13.08 -2.72
CA ILE A 43 8.31 12.16 -2.47
C ILE A 43 7.50 12.70 -1.31
N ASP A 44 6.22 12.99 -1.51
CA ASP A 44 5.28 13.16 -0.41
C ASP A 44 4.56 11.84 -0.16
N TYR A 45 4.56 11.40 1.11
CA TYR A 45 4.00 10.12 1.49
C TYR A 45 3.20 10.19 2.80
N LYS A 46 2.33 9.19 2.97
CA LYS A 46 1.59 8.92 4.20
C LYS A 46 2.00 7.55 4.74
N LEU A 47 2.22 7.48 6.05
CA LEU A 47 2.40 6.21 6.73
C LEU A 47 1.06 5.50 6.87
N ASN A 48 1.02 4.22 6.49
CA ASN A 48 -0.08 3.30 6.79
C ASN A 48 0.50 2.04 7.45
N GLY A 49 0.54 2.01 8.78
CA GLY A 49 1.28 1.00 9.53
C GLY A 49 2.78 1.05 9.18
N LYS A 50 3.32 -0.08 8.70
CA LYS A 50 4.72 -0.19 8.26
C LYS A 50 4.99 0.33 6.83
N TYR A 51 3.94 0.69 6.10
CA TYR A 51 4.05 1.03 4.67
C TYR A 51 4.13 2.55 4.47
N LYS A 52 5.03 2.97 3.57
CA LYS A 52 5.19 4.38 3.14
C LYS A 52 4.48 4.58 1.81
N ASN A 53 3.24 5.06 1.84
CA ASN A 53 2.40 5.22 0.66
C ASN A 53 2.61 6.59 0.00
N ILE A 54 3.14 6.60 -1.22
CA ILE A 54 3.37 7.77 -2.05
C ILE A 54 2.03 8.42 -2.40
N ARG A 55 1.94 9.73 -2.16
CA ARG A 55 0.85 10.61 -2.57
C ARG A 55 1.22 11.37 -3.85
N SER A 56 2.45 11.87 -3.91
CA SER A 56 3.02 12.54 -5.07
C SER A 56 4.52 12.25 -5.11
N ILE A 57 5.05 12.20 -6.32
CA ILE A 57 6.49 12.07 -6.57
C ILE A 57 6.84 13.01 -7.72
N GLU A 58 7.80 13.90 -7.47
CA GLU A 58 8.22 14.94 -8.41
C GLU A 58 9.70 14.78 -8.70
N LYS A 59 10.10 14.89 -9.98
CA LYS A 59 11.51 14.92 -10.37
C LYS A 59 12.10 16.29 -10.08
N THR A 60 13.27 16.33 -9.48
CA THR A 60 14.02 17.56 -9.23
C THR A 60 15.21 17.60 -10.20
N GLU A 61 14.99 18.13 -11.40
CA GLU A 61 16.09 18.49 -12.30
C GLU A 61 16.61 19.89 -11.91
N ASN A 62 17.83 19.96 -11.41
CA ASN A 62 18.60 21.21 -11.25
C ASN A 62 17.87 22.39 -10.58
N GLY A 63 17.14 22.16 -9.49
CA GLY A 63 16.59 23.24 -8.65
C GLY A 63 15.32 23.91 -9.20
N GLU A 64 14.79 23.45 -10.33
CA GLU A 64 13.50 23.91 -10.84
C GLU A 64 12.49 22.76 -10.84
N LEU A 65 11.38 22.96 -10.13
CA LEU A 65 10.24 22.05 -10.09
C LEU A 65 9.58 22.04 -11.48
N LYS A 66 9.93 21.08 -12.34
CA LYS A 66 9.12 20.77 -13.52
C LYS A 66 7.91 19.98 -13.05
N SER A 67 6.82 20.71 -12.83
CA SER A 67 5.51 20.14 -12.56
C SER A 67 4.92 19.62 -13.86
N ASP A 68 5.26 18.39 -14.25
CA ASP A 68 4.38 17.61 -15.12
C ASP A 68 3.20 17.19 -14.24
N ARG A 69 2.22 18.09 -14.10
CA ARG A 69 0.93 17.78 -13.48
C ARG A 69 0.23 16.73 -14.32
N VAL A 70 0.53 15.47 -14.04
CA VAL A 70 -0.43 14.40 -14.27
C VAL A 70 -1.44 14.53 -13.12
N GLU A 71 -2.41 15.44 -13.29
CA GLU A 71 -3.67 15.42 -12.55
C GLU A 71 -4.47 14.18 -12.99
N GLU A 72 -3.94 12.98 -12.70
CA GLU A 72 -4.83 11.85 -12.52
C GLU A 72 -5.34 11.97 -11.10
N SER A 73 -6.57 12.45 -11.00
CA SER A 73 -7.43 12.30 -9.85
C SER A 73 -7.43 10.83 -9.42
N ILE A 74 -6.48 10.45 -8.56
CA ILE A 74 -6.51 9.19 -7.83
C ILE A 74 -7.70 9.32 -6.90
N SER A 75 -8.86 8.94 -7.43
CA SER A 75 -10.05 8.57 -6.67
C SER A 75 -9.56 7.76 -5.48
N GLN A 76 -9.63 8.36 -4.29
CA GLN A 76 -9.42 7.69 -3.02
C GLN A 76 -10.51 6.63 -2.85
N ARG A 77 -10.40 5.53 -3.60
CA ARG A 77 -11.03 4.28 -3.23
C ARG A 77 -9.92 3.49 -2.55
N SER A 78 -9.70 3.83 -1.28
CA SER A 78 -9.27 2.82 -0.31
C SER A 78 -10.24 1.66 -0.50
N ASP A 79 -9.78 0.59 -1.12
CA ASP A 79 -10.61 -0.56 -1.44
C ASP A 79 -11.08 -1.13 -0.09
N PRO A 80 -12.36 -0.90 0.30
CA PRO A 80 -12.81 -1.18 1.65
C PRO A 80 -12.65 -2.67 1.99
N VAL A 81 -12.64 -3.54 0.97
CA VAL A 81 -12.51 -4.99 1.08
C VAL A 81 -11.18 -5.41 1.71
N VAL A 82 -10.06 -4.73 1.40
CA VAL A 82 -8.74 -5.14 1.89
C VAL A 82 -8.54 -4.74 3.35
N ASP A 83 -9.04 -3.57 3.75
CA ASP A 83 -9.05 -3.15 5.16
C ASP A 83 -10.06 -3.99 5.96
N ASP A 84 -11.18 -4.38 5.36
CA ASP A 84 -12.21 -5.23 5.98
C ASP A 84 -11.70 -6.64 6.29
N ILE A 85 -10.93 -7.28 5.39
CA ILE A 85 -10.37 -8.62 5.67
C ILE A 85 -9.41 -8.59 6.87
N HIS A 86 -8.49 -7.62 6.93
CA HIS A 86 -7.56 -7.52 8.05
C HIS A 86 -8.29 -7.21 9.37
N LEU A 87 -9.27 -6.30 9.31
CA LEU A 87 -10.11 -5.98 10.45
C LEU A 87 -10.92 -7.18 10.93
N GLN A 88 -11.51 -7.96 10.02
CA GLN A 88 -12.26 -9.18 10.33
C GLN A 88 -11.36 -10.25 10.96
N VAL A 89 -10.13 -10.43 10.47
CA VAL A 89 -9.17 -11.36 11.08
C VAL A 89 -8.79 -10.92 12.49
N CYS A 90 -8.52 -9.63 12.68
CA CYS A 90 -8.21 -9.07 14.01
C CYS A 90 -9.41 -9.18 14.97
N LEU A 91 -10.62 -8.88 14.51
CA LEU A 91 -11.84 -9.01 15.31
C LEU A 91 -12.13 -10.46 15.69
N LYS A 92 -11.92 -11.40 14.77
CA LYS A 92 -12.11 -12.84 15.04
C LYS A 92 -11.09 -13.36 16.06
N ALA A 93 -9.83 -12.94 15.94
CA ALA A 93 -8.80 -13.28 16.92
C ALA A 93 -9.09 -12.64 18.30
N ALA A 94 -9.50 -11.37 18.34
CA ALA A 94 -9.87 -10.68 19.57
C ALA A 94 -11.08 -11.34 20.25
N ALA A 95 -12.12 -11.70 19.48
CA ALA A 95 -13.27 -12.42 19.98
C ALA A 95 -12.87 -13.76 20.62
N GLN A 96 -12.03 -14.56 19.96
CA GLN A 96 -11.55 -15.85 20.49
C GLN A 96 -10.77 -15.71 21.80
N ILE A 97 -9.96 -14.64 21.94
CA ILE A 97 -9.24 -14.35 23.18
C ILE A 97 -10.21 -13.97 24.29
N LEU A 98 -11.20 -13.11 23.99
CA LEU A 98 -12.17 -12.60 24.97
C LEU A 98 -13.18 -13.66 25.42
N THR A 99 -13.60 -14.56 24.54
CA THR A 99 -14.57 -15.62 24.86
C THR A 99 -13.92 -16.89 25.41
N GLY A 100 -12.59 -16.99 25.37
CA GLY A 100 -11.84 -18.16 25.85
C GLY A 100 -12.05 -19.42 25.01
N THR A 101 -12.74 -19.32 23.87
CA THR A 101 -13.05 -20.46 23.01
C THR A 101 -11.89 -20.76 22.07
N LYS A 102 -11.24 -21.90 22.28
CA LYS A 102 -10.28 -22.48 21.33
C LYS A 102 -11.05 -23.20 20.23
N THR A 103 -11.53 -22.47 19.23
CA THR A 103 -12.10 -23.11 18.04
C THR A 103 -10.99 -23.92 17.36
N PRO A 104 -11.16 -25.23 17.14
CA PRO A 104 -10.15 -26.04 16.46
C PRO A 104 -9.85 -25.49 15.06
N ALA A 105 -8.58 -25.55 14.65
CA ALA A 105 -8.16 -25.02 13.34
C ALA A 105 -8.93 -25.64 12.16
N THR A 106 -9.43 -26.87 12.33
CA THR A 106 -10.26 -27.60 11.36
C THR A 106 -11.62 -26.93 11.13
N GLU A 107 -12.26 -26.43 12.17
CA GLU A 107 -13.54 -25.71 12.06
C GLU A 107 -13.35 -24.32 11.43
N VAL A 108 -12.26 -23.64 11.80
CA VAL A 108 -11.92 -22.33 11.20
C VAL A 108 -11.69 -22.49 9.69
N ALA A 109 -10.93 -23.51 9.28
CA ALA A 109 -10.67 -23.79 7.87
C ALA A 109 -11.93 -24.14 7.08
N LYS A 110 -12.88 -24.87 7.69
CA LYS A 110 -14.17 -25.19 7.08
C LYS A 110 -15.01 -23.93 6.85
N TYR A 111 -15.17 -23.10 7.89
CA TYR A 111 -15.92 -21.85 7.81
C TYR A 111 -15.33 -20.89 6.76
N THR A 112 -14.01 -20.72 6.73
CA THR A 112 -13.36 -19.83 5.76
C THR A 112 -13.55 -20.32 4.31
N LYS A 113 -13.56 -21.64 4.08
CA LYS A 113 -13.87 -22.21 2.75
C LYS A 113 -15.31 -21.95 2.33
N GLU A 114 -16.26 -22.07 3.26
CA GLU A 114 -17.68 -21.80 3.00
C GLU A 114 -17.90 -20.31 2.69
N LEU A 115 -17.31 -19.41 3.49
CA LEU A 115 -17.38 -17.96 3.28
C LEU A 115 -16.75 -17.53 1.95
N LEU A 116 -15.60 -18.11 1.57
CA LEU A 116 -14.95 -17.83 0.28
C LEU A 116 -15.86 -18.22 -0.90
N LYS A 117 -16.59 -19.32 -0.78
CA LYS A 117 -17.52 -19.80 -1.80
C LYS A 117 -18.77 -18.90 -1.91
N GLU A 118 -19.21 -18.30 -0.82
CA GLU A 118 -20.36 -17.39 -0.80
C GLU A 118 -20.02 -15.99 -1.33
N LEU A 119 -18.80 -15.50 -1.07
CA LEU A 119 -18.35 -14.17 -1.50
C LEU A 119 -17.80 -14.13 -2.93
N TRP A 120 -17.26 -15.25 -3.44
CA TRP A 120 -16.56 -15.30 -4.72
C TRP A 120 -16.94 -16.51 -5.61
N GLY A 121 -18.01 -17.23 -5.27
CA GLY A 121 -18.56 -18.33 -6.06
C GLY A 121 -19.83 -17.96 -6.80
#